data_AF-A0AA91PC45-F1
#
_entry.id   AF-A0AA91PC45-F1
#
_cell.length_a   1.000
_cell.length_b   1.000
_cell.length_c   1.000
_cell.angle_alpha   90.00
_cell.angle_beta   90.00
_cell.angle_gamma   90.00
#
_symmetry.space_group_name_H-M   'P 1'
#
loop_
_entity.id
_entity.type
_entity.pdbx_description
1 polymer ?
#
loop_
_entity_poly.entity_id
_entity_poly.type
_entity_poly.pdbx_seq_one_letter_code
_entity_poly.pdbx_strand_id
1 'polypeptide(L)'
;MSAPPPGVPPPSGPWSPPPPPPGWSPYPPAVKGPRRWPGWLAAAVVAGSIAGLVTVVVMTRGDDAGPVEEPVAQTKTVTASPPPPPEPLPAEQADEKTCAGWDDARSTVLDAASALSVIPDGMDVLSPEVQTHPDWKAGVAKASRLFEQAADTLADAKAAGTSPMLGHVTDTTVGTLRTVSVAYETFAPESGNAFDAFHESQLTMDWLCP
;
A
#
# COMPACT_ATOMS: atom_id res chain seq x y z
N MET A 1 -58.02 26.66 19.35
CA MET A 1 -57.42 25.90 18.23
C MET A 1 -55.99 26.45 18.06
N SER A 2 -55.11 26.06 18.98
CA SER A 2 -53.88 25.26 18.77
C SER A 2 -52.83 25.90 17.87
N ALA A 3 -51.76 26.42 18.49
CA ALA A 3 -50.52 26.81 17.83
C ALA A 3 -49.71 25.57 17.40
N PRO A 4 -48.95 25.61 16.29
CA PRO A 4 -48.06 24.52 15.88
C PRO A 4 -46.77 24.49 16.73
N PRO A 5 -46.15 23.31 16.91
CA PRO A 5 -44.93 23.15 17.71
C PRO A 5 -43.68 23.69 16.99
N PRO A 6 -42.64 24.13 17.73
CA PRO A 6 -41.37 24.51 17.13
C PRO A 6 -40.48 23.28 16.93
N GLY A 7 -39.77 23.23 15.79
CA GLY A 7 -38.56 22.41 15.65
C GLY A 7 -38.69 21.17 14.77
N VAL A 8 -38.58 21.36 13.46
CA VAL A 8 -37.90 20.40 12.57
C VAL A 8 -37.02 21.23 11.64
N PRO A 9 -35.68 21.12 11.68
CA PRO A 9 -34.84 21.74 10.66
C PRO A 9 -35.14 21.10 9.29
N PRO A 10 -35.09 21.85 8.19
CA PRO A 10 -35.33 21.29 6.87
C PRO A 10 -34.30 20.18 6.57
N PRO A 11 -34.65 19.14 5.79
CA PRO A 11 -33.67 18.18 5.31
C PRO A 11 -32.58 18.96 4.58
N SER A 12 -31.32 18.77 4.98
CA SER A 12 -30.17 19.25 4.25
C SER A 12 -30.30 18.71 2.82
N GLY A 13 -30.58 19.62 1.88
CA GLY A 13 -30.61 19.28 0.46
C GLY A 13 -29.26 18.66 0.05
N PRO A 14 -29.24 17.81 -0.99
CA PRO A 14 -27.99 17.24 -1.48
C PRO A 14 -27.05 18.37 -1.88
N TRP A 15 -25.97 18.54 -1.11
CA TRP A 15 -24.94 19.50 -1.41
C TRP A 15 -24.28 19.07 -2.72
N SER A 16 -24.53 19.83 -3.79
CA SER A 16 -23.89 19.62 -5.08
C SER A 16 -22.58 20.41 -5.07
N PRO A 17 -21.43 19.77 -5.34
CA PRO A 17 -20.16 20.49 -5.43
C PRO A 17 -20.22 21.49 -6.60
N PRO A 18 -19.50 22.64 -6.49
CA PRO A 18 -19.44 23.60 -7.58
C PRO A 18 -18.85 22.94 -8.84
N PRO A 19 -19.32 23.32 -10.05
CA PRO A 19 -18.75 22.80 -11.28
C PRO A 19 -17.26 23.19 -11.38
N PRO A 20 -16.40 22.28 -11.86
CA PRO A 20 -14.99 22.58 -12.04
C PRO A 20 -14.82 23.74 -13.03
N PRO A 21 -13.75 24.55 -12.88
CA PRO A 21 -13.45 25.60 -13.83
C PRO A 21 -13.22 25.01 -15.24
N PRO A 22 -13.62 25.71 -16.31
CA PRO A 22 -13.46 25.23 -17.68
C PRO A 22 -11.98 24.99 -17.99
N GLY A 23 -11.62 23.74 -18.28
CA GLY A 23 -10.24 23.31 -18.55
C GLY A 23 -9.65 22.34 -17.51
N TRP A 24 -10.35 22.05 -16.41
CA TRP A 24 -9.91 21.05 -15.43
C TRP A 24 -10.39 19.65 -15.82
N SER A 25 -9.46 18.76 -16.17
CA SER A 25 -9.72 17.32 -16.40
C SER A 25 -9.23 16.53 -15.18
N PRO A 26 -10.06 15.69 -14.54
CA PRO A 26 -9.66 14.88 -13.38
C PRO A 26 -8.71 13.72 -13.72
N TYR A 27 -8.36 13.56 -15.00
CA TYR A 27 -7.38 12.60 -15.48
C TYR A 27 -6.25 13.34 -16.20
N PRO A 28 -4.98 13.17 -15.79
CA PRO A 28 -3.87 13.56 -16.65
C PRO A 28 -3.93 12.71 -17.93
N PRO A 29 -3.64 13.29 -19.10
CA PRO A 29 -3.57 12.52 -20.34
C PRO A 29 -2.52 11.42 -20.17
N ALA A 30 -2.85 10.20 -20.60
CA ALA A 30 -1.89 9.11 -20.68
C ALA A 30 -0.74 9.54 -21.60
N VAL A 31 0.40 9.93 -21.02
CA VAL A 31 1.59 10.33 -21.75
C VAL A 31 2.21 9.05 -22.30
N LYS A 32 1.87 8.68 -23.53
CA LYS A 32 2.63 7.68 -24.30
C LYS A 32 3.94 8.33 -24.76
N GLY A 33 4.91 8.41 -23.86
CA GLY A 33 6.27 8.85 -24.15
C GLY A 33 7.26 7.68 -24.03
N PRO A 34 8.25 7.54 -24.94
CA PRO A 34 9.29 6.54 -24.78
C PRO A 34 10.33 7.01 -23.76
N ARG A 35 10.68 6.09 -22.83
CA ARG A 35 11.96 5.96 -22.08
C ARG A 35 12.53 7.20 -21.37
N ARG A 36 12.59 7.13 -20.03
CA ARG A 36 13.73 7.66 -19.24
C ARG A 36 14.02 6.82 -18.01
N TRP A 37 14.91 5.85 -18.18
CA TRP A 37 15.97 5.58 -17.20
C TRP A 37 17.26 5.99 -17.92
N PRO A 38 18.14 6.85 -17.35
CA PRO A 38 18.67 6.74 -15.99
C PRO A 38 18.83 8.07 -15.22
N GLY A 39 19.05 7.95 -13.92
CA GLY A 39 19.77 8.95 -13.12
C GLY A 39 18.88 9.85 -12.26
N TRP A 40 18.95 9.60 -10.95
CA TRP A 40 18.83 10.56 -9.86
C TRP A 40 18.70 12.02 -10.33
N LEU A 41 17.51 12.62 -10.19
CA LEU A 41 17.26 13.97 -9.65
C LEU A 41 15.85 14.51 -10.01
N ALA A 42 15.20 15.01 -8.94
CA ALA A 42 14.39 16.23 -8.87
C ALA A 42 12.89 16.22 -9.29
N ALA A 43 12.07 16.26 -8.22
CA ALA A 43 10.92 17.14 -7.96
C ALA A 43 9.69 17.10 -8.89
N ALA A 44 8.51 16.74 -8.37
CA ALA A 44 7.55 17.66 -7.73
C ALA A 44 6.22 16.98 -7.35
N VAL A 45 5.76 17.25 -6.12
CA VAL A 45 4.37 17.40 -5.61
C VAL A 45 3.21 16.83 -6.46
N VAL A 46 2.37 15.95 -5.88
CA VAL A 46 0.93 16.17 -5.60
C VAL A 46 0.31 14.93 -4.92
N ALA A 47 -0.52 15.20 -3.91
CA ALA A 47 -1.26 14.25 -3.08
C ALA A 47 -2.36 13.46 -3.81
N GLY A 48 -2.72 12.28 -3.26
CA GLY A 48 -3.92 11.55 -3.64
C GLY A 48 -4.26 10.40 -2.67
N SER A 49 -5.24 10.62 -1.80
CA SER A 49 -5.77 9.63 -0.86
C SER A 49 -6.57 8.54 -1.58
N ILE A 50 -6.37 7.26 -1.21
CA ILE A 50 -7.29 6.18 -1.56
C ILE A 50 -7.63 5.39 -0.29
N ALA A 51 -8.84 5.58 0.21
CA ALA A 51 -9.43 4.75 1.25
C ALA A 51 -10.05 3.52 0.60
N GLY A 52 -9.54 2.32 0.95
CA GLY A 52 -10.08 1.04 0.51
C GLY A 52 -10.36 0.13 1.70
N LEU A 53 -11.65 -0.09 2.00
CA LEU A 53 -12.16 -0.99 3.03
C LEU A 53 -11.83 -2.46 2.70
N VAL A 54 -11.09 -3.14 3.57
CA VAL A 54 -10.91 -4.60 3.51
C VAL A 54 -12.07 -5.27 4.24
N THR A 55 -12.88 -6.02 3.50
CA THR A 55 -13.93 -6.91 4.04
C THR A 55 -13.32 -8.28 4.31
N VAL A 56 -13.29 -8.72 5.58
CA VAL A 56 -12.82 -10.06 5.95
C VAL A 56 -13.95 -11.06 5.77
N VAL A 57 -13.81 -11.94 4.78
CA VAL A 57 -14.65 -13.14 4.62
C VAL A 57 -14.10 -14.22 5.55
N VAL A 58 -14.85 -14.54 6.62
CA VAL A 58 -14.56 -15.69 7.47
C VAL A 58 -15.15 -16.93 6.79
N MET A 59 -14.29 -17.85 6.35
CA MET A 59 -14.73 -19.18 5.92
C MET A 59 -15.06 -20.03 7.15
N THR A 60 -16.34 -20.36 7.32
CA THR A 60 -16.78 -21.40 8.24
C THR A 60 -16.71 -22.76 7.54
N ARG A 61 -15.74 -23.59 7.96
CA ARG A 61 -15.69 -25.01 7.60
C ARG A 61 -16.53 -25.78 8.62
N GLY A 62 -17.59 -26.43 8.16
CA GLY A 62 -18.46 -27.27 8.96
C GLY A 62 -17.96 -28.70 9.05
N ASP A 63 -18.43 -29.42 10.06
CA ASP A 63 -18.53 -30.88 10.05
C ASP A 63 -19.83 -31.30 10.75
N ASP A 64 -20.62 -32.08 10.01
CA ASP A 64 -21.84 -32.78 10.43
C ASP A 64 -21.49 -34.01 11.30
N ALA A 65 -22.17 -34.19 12.44
CA ALA A 65 -22.45 -35.51 13.03
C ALA A 65 -23.59 -35.43 14.06
N GLY A 66 -24.59 -36.30 13.90
CA GLY A 66 -25.78 -36.45 14.78
C GLY A 66 -25.50 -37.07 16.17
N PRO A 67 -26.55 -37.29 16.98
CA PRO A 67 -26.50 -37.09 18.43
C PRO A 67 -26.16 -38.36 19.24
N VAL A 68 -25.34 -38.21 20.29
CA VAL A 68 -25.28 -39.14 21.42
C VAL A 68 -25.21 -38.32 22.71
N GLU A 69 -26.13 -38.64 23.61
CA GLU A 69 -26.42 -37.98 24.89
C GLU A 69 -25.56 -38.61 26.00
N GLU A 70 -24.62 -37.85 26.60
CA GLU A 70 -23.98 -38.13 27.89
C GLU A 70 -23.64 -36.80 28.61
N PRO A 71 -23.75 -36.71 29.96
CA PRO A 71 -23.58 -35.46 30.68
C PRO A 71 -22.09 -35.14 30.86
N VAL A 72 -21.54 -34.38 29.92
CA VAL A 72 -20.15 -33.90 30.01
C VAL A 72 -20.08 -32.72 30.98
N ALA A 73 -19.20 -32.83 31.98
CA ALA A 73 -18.83 -31.73 32.86
C ALA A 73 -18.49 -30.49 32.03
N GLN A 74 -19.16 -29.36 32.30
CA GLN A 74 -18.93 -28.13 31.55
C GLN A 74 -17.54 -27.56 31.87
N THR A 75 -16.56 -27.93 31.07
CA THR A 75 -15.27 -27.25 31.04
C THR A 75 -15.52 -25.85 30.49
N LYS A 76 -15.51 -24.85 31.38
CA LYS A 76 -15.55 -23.44 30.97
C LYS A 76 -14.24 -23.12 30.26
N THR A 77 -14.26 -23.10 28.93
CA THR A 77 -13.19 -22.49 28.15
C THR A 77 -13.23 -20.99 28.43
N VAL A 78 -12.33 -20.52 29.30
CA VAL A 78 -12.07 -19.09 29.45
C VAL A 78 -11.29 -18.67 28.20
N THR A 79 -11.97 -18.07 27.24
CA THR A 79 -11.29 -17.30 26.19
C THR A 79 -10.60 -16.13 26.88
N ALA A 80 -9.28 -16.20 27.03
CA ALA A 80 -8.48 -15.08 27.50
C ALA A 80 -8.69 -13.90 26.54
N SER A 81 -9.02 -12.73 27.07
CA SER A 81 -9.08 -11.51 26.26
C SER A 81 -7.73 -11.30 25.56
N PRO A 82 -7.73 -10.82 24.31
CA PRO A 82 -6.49 -10.47 23.63
C PRO A 82 -5.67 -9.53 24.52
N PRO A 83 -4.33 -9.69 24.56
CA PRO A 83 -3.48 -8.77 25.29
C PRO A 83 -3.75 -7.33 24.82
N PRO A 84 -3.73 -6.35 25.72
CA PRO A 84 -3.92 -4.96 25.33
C PRO A 84 -2.87 -4.56 24.29
N PRO A 85 -3.22 -3.68 23.33
CA PRO A 85 -2.25 -3.16 22.37
C PRO A 85 -1.06 -2.54 23.09
N PRO A 86 0.17 -2.71 22.57
CA PRO A 86 1.34 -2.07 23.16
C PRO A 86 1.16 -0.55 23.20
N GLU A 87 1.65 0.07 24.28
CA GLU A 87 1.61 1.53 24.39
C GLU A 87 2.46 2.16 23.27
N PRO A 88 2.02 3.29 22.69
CA PRO A 88 2.80 3.99 21.69
C PRO A 88 4.16 4.40 22.24
N LEU A 89 5.21 4.23 21.43
CA LEU A 89 6.53 4.75 21.77
C LEU A 89 6.53 6.29 21.74
N PRO A 90 7.45 6.96 22.45
CA PRO A 90 7.73 8.36 22.22
C PRO A 90 8.04 8.60 20.73
N ALA A 91 7.54 9.70 20.17
CA ALA A 91 7.57 9.93 18.72
C ALA A 91 8.99 9.82 18.11
N GLU A 92 10.00 10.35 18.80
CA GLU A 92 11.40 10.26 18.34
C GLU A 92 11.89 8.80 18.24
N GLN A 93 11.61 7.96 19.25
CA GLN A 93 11.97 6.54 19.23
C GLN A 93 11.15 5.74 18.22
N ALA A 94 9.89 6.12 18.02
CA ALA A 94 9.03 5.51 17.01
C ALA A 94 9.51 5.83 15.59
N ASP A 95 9.95 7.07 15.37
CA ASP A 95 10.49 7.54 14.10
C ASP A 95 11.83 6.85 13.81
N GLU A 96 12.75 6.78 14.78
CA GLU A 96 14.00 6.04 14.66
C GLU A 96 13.78 4.57 14.28
N LYS A 97 12.82 3.90 14.96
CA LYS A 97 12.49 2.51 14.66
C LYS A 97 11.90 2.34 13.27
N THR A 98 11.03 3.25 12.84
CA THR A 98 10.44 3.22 11.50
C THR A 98 11.52 3.47 10.43
N CYS A 99 12.46 4.36 10.68
CA CYS A 99 13.59 4.63 9.79
C CYS A 99 14.58 3.46 9.71
N ALA A 100 14.87 2.78 10.82
CA ALA A 100 15.65 1.54 10.78
C ALA A 100 14.96 0.46 9.93
N GLY A 101 13.63 0.35 10.04
CA GLY A 101 12.84 -0.52 9.16
C GLY A 101 12.87 -0.13 7.69
N TRP A 102 12.93 1.18 7.41
CA TRP A 102 13.12 1.68 6.06
C TRP A 102 14.45 1.24 5.45
N ASP A 103 15.54 1.30 6.21
CA ASP A 103 16.85 0.82 5.75
C ASP A 103 16.82 -0.66 5.36
N ASP A 104 16.18 -1.49 6.18
CA ASP A 104 16.02 -2.92 5.89
C ASP A 104 15.18 -3.14 4.61
N ALA A 105 14.06 -2.43 4.46
CA ALA A 105 13.24 -2.49 3.26
C ALA A 105 13.99 -2.00 2.01
N ARG A 106 14.79 -0.93 2.13
CA ARG A 106 15.61 -0.37 1.05
C ARG A 106 16.64 -1.38 0.53
N SER A 107 17.25 -2.16 1.43
CA SER A 107 18.16 -3.23 1.00
C SER A 107 17.46 -4.25 0.09
N THR A 108 16.21 -4.60 0.42
CA THR A 108 15.38 -5.54 -0.37
C THR A 108 14.98 -4.94 -1.72
N VAL A 109 14.73 -3.63 -1.77
CA VAL A 109 14.48 -2.88 -3.02
C VAL A 109 15.71 -2.89 -3.94
N LEU A 110 16.91 -2.74 -3.39
CA LEU A 110 18.16 -2.83 -4.15
C LEU A 110 18.37 -4.24 -4.70
N ASP A 111 18.04 -5.27 -3.92
CA ASP A 111 18.04 -6.65 -4.39
C ASP A 111 17.02 -6.86 -5.53
N ALA A 112 15.84 -6.23 -5.46
CA ALA A 112 14.86 -6.26 -6.55
C ALA A 112 15.43 -5.64 -7.83
N ALA A 113 16.08 -4.48 -7.73
CA ALA A 113 16.76 -3.84 -8.85
C ALA A 113 17.87 -4.74 -9.43
N SER A 114 18.63 -5.44 -8.57
CA SER A 114 19.63 -6.40 -9.03
C SER A 114 19.01 -7.57 -9.81
N ALA A 115 17.81 -8.04 -9.41
CA ALA A 115 17.10 -9.09 -10.12
C ALA A 115 16.63 -8.66 -11.52
N LEU A 116 16.37 -7.36 -11.71
CA LEU A 116 16.00 -6.79 -13.01
C LEU A 116 17.20 -6.59 -13.95
N SER A 117 18.44 -6.59 -13.43
CA SER A 117 19.66 -6.37 -14.24
C SER A 117 19.93 -7.44 -15.31
N VAL A 118 19.20 -8.55 -15.28
CA VAL A 118 19.23 -9.57 -16.34
C VAL A 118 18.58 -9.08 -17.64
N ILE A 119 17.72 -8.06 -17.55
CA ILE A 119 17.05 -7.42 -18.68
C ILE A 119 18.02 -6.39 -19.29
N PRO A 120 18.18 -6.36 -20.63
CA PRO A 120 19.04 -5.38 -21.27
C PRO A 120 18.65 -3.93 -20.96
N ASP A 121 19.65 -3.08 -20.78
CA ASP A 121 19.44 -1.65 -20.53
C ASP A 121 18.53 -1.00 -21.58
N GLY A 122 17.63 -0.15 -21.11
CA GLY A 122 16.67 0.57 -21.95
C GLY A 122 15.48 -0.27 -22.43
N MET A 123 15.42 -1.57 -22.12
CA MET A 123 14.20 -2.35 -22.33
C MET A 123 13.20 -2.07 -21.20
N ASP A 124 11.92 -1.98 -21.54
CA ASP A 124 10.86 -1.84 -20.54
C ASP A 124 10.60 -3.19 -19.89
N VAL A 125 10.61 -3.22 -18.55
CA VAL A 125 10.38 -4.43 -17.73
C VAL A 125 9.01 -5.04 -18.04
N LEU A 126 8.04 -4.21 -18.42
CA LEU A 126 6.67 -4.63 -18.73
C LEU A 126 6.48 -5.00 -20.21
N SER A 127 7.53 -4.93 -21.04
CA SER A 127 7.38 -5.16 -22.47
C SER A 127 7.05 -6.63 -22.78
N PRO A 128 6.32 -6.92 -23.88
CA PRO A 128 6.04 -8.29 -24.30
C PRO A 128 7.31 -9.12 -24.54
N GLU A 129 8.41 -8.49 -24.95
CA GLU A 129 9.71 -9.13 -25.16
C GLU A 129 10.29 -9.70 -23.84
N VAL A 130 10.05 -9.04 -22.71
CA VAL A 130 10.43 -9.56 -21.38
C VAL A 130 9.67 -10.83 -21.03
N GLN A 131 8.42 -10.96 -21.47
CA GLN A 131 7.58 -12.11 -21.18
C GLN A 131 7.95 -13.36 -21.99
N THR A 132 8.54 -13.19 -23.17
CA THR A 132 8.95 -14.29 -24.06
C THR A 132 10.34 -14.83 -23.75
N HIS A 133 11.14 -14.13 -22.95
CA HIS A 133 12.44 -14.58 -22.46
C HIS A 133 12.33 -15.17 -21.05
N PRO A 134 12.61 -16.48 -20.85
CA PRO A 134 12.39 -17.14 -19.57
C PRO A 134 13.24 -16.56 -18.43
N ASP A 135 14.50 -16.22 -18.69
CA ASP A 135 15.39 -15.66 -17.67
C ASP A 135 14.98 -14.25 -17.26
N TRP A 136 14.54 -13.43 -18.22
CA TRP A 136 14.06 -12.08 -17.96
C TRP A 136 12.76 -12.10 -17.17
N LYS A 137 11.80 -12.93 -17.59
CA LYS A 137 10.55 -13.16 -16.85
C LYS A 137 10.81 -13.67 -15.44
N ALA A 138 11.78 -14.56 -15.24
CA ALA A 138 12.17 -15.03 -13.92
C ALA A 138 12.78 -13.91 -13.06
N GLY A 139 13.58 -13.02 -13.66
CA GLY A 139 14.08 -11.80 -13.03
C GLY A 139 12.96 -10.87 -12.55
N VAL A 140 11.98 -10.57 -13.42
CA VAL A 140 10.81 -9.76 -13.05
C VAL A 140 9.99 -10.41 -11.95
N ALA A 141 9.73 -11.71 -12.03
CA ALA A 141 9.01 -12.44 -11.00
C ALA A 141 9.77 -12.48 -9.66
N LYS A 142 11.09 -12.47 -9.68
CA LYS A 142 11.91 -12.33 -8.47
C LYS A 142 11.82 -10.92 -7.91
N ALA A 143 11.90 -9.91 -8.76
CA ALA A 143 11.77 -8.51 -8.38
C ALA A 143 10.40 -8.20 -7.76
N SER A 144 9.30 -8.72 -8.32
CA SER A 144 7.95 -8.52 -7.76
C SER A 144 7.86 -9.03 -6.32
N ARG A 145 8.34 -10.25 -6.05
CA ARG A 145 8.38 -10.81 -4.69
C ARG A 145 9.22 -9.98 -3.73
N LEU A 146 10.33 -9.42 -4.20
CA LEU A 146 11.19 -8.57 -3.38
C LEU A 146 10.54 -7.21 -3.08
N PHE A 147 9.80 -6.61 -4.02
CA PHE A 147 9.01 -5.42 -3.74
C PHE A 147 7.90 -5.68 -2.73
N GLU A 148 7.21 -6.83 -2.81
CA GLU A 148 6.23 -7.23 -1.80
C GLU A 148 6.89 -7.39 -0.42
N GLN A 149 8.02 -8.11 -0.38
CA GLN A 149 8.76 -8.32 0.86
C GLN A 149 9.23 -6.99 1.48
N ALA A 150 9.67 -6.03 0.65
CA ALA A 150 10.03 -4.70 1.12
C ALA A 150 8.82 -3.95 1.69
N ALA A 151 7.65 -4.08 1.05
CA ALA A 151 6.41 -3.47 1.52
C ALA A 151 5.99 -4.02 2.89
N ASP A 152 6.06 -5.34 3.05
CA ASP A 152 5.70 -6.01 4.31
C ASP A 152 6.70 -5.66 5.41
N THR A 153 8.00 -5.67 5.10
CA THR A 153 9.06 -5.27 6.05
C THR A 153 8.83 -3.85 6.58
N LEU A 154 8.53 -2.91 5.67
CA LEU A 154 8.29 -1.52 6.05
C LEU A 154 6.97 -1.35 6.83
N ALA A 155 5.91 -2.06 6.43
CA ALA A 155 4.63 -2.03 7.11
C ALA A 155 4.75 -2.55 8.55
N ASP A 156 5.49 -3.63 8.75
CA ASP A 156 5.73 -4.24 10.07
C ASP A 156 6.66 -3.39 10.94
N ALA A 157 7.60 -2.66 10.33
CA ALA A 157 8.55 -1.84 11.07
C ALA A 157 7.97 -0.49 11.53
N LYS A 158 6.88 -0.01 10.91
CA LYS A 158 6.21 1.23 11.30
C LYS A 158 5.75 1.14 12.76
N ALA A 159 6.40 1.89 13.63
CA ALA A 159 6.15 1.83 15.06
C ALA A 159 4.89 2.61 15.46
N ALA A 160 4.16 2.12 16.47
CA ALA A 160 3.13 2.92 17.12
C ALA A 160 3.76 4.15 17.78
N GLY A 161 3.23 5.34 17.49
CA GLY A 161 3.80 6.62 17.95
C GLY A 161 4.60 7.39 16.90
N THR A 162 4.83 6.79 15.72
CA THR A 162 5.48 7.45 14.58
C THR A 162 4.78 8.77 14.25
N SER A 163 5.57 9.81 13.96
CA SER A 163 5.07 11.13 13.62
C SER A 163 4.10 11.06 12.43
N PRO A 164 3.06 11.90 12.37
CA PRO A 164 2.04 11.81 11.32
C PRO A 164 2.60 11.92 9.90
N MET A 165 3.63 12.76 9.72
CA MET A 165 4.29 12.93 8.41
C MET A 165 5.03 11.67 7.99
N LEU A 166 5.90 11.13 8.85
CA LEU A 166 6.65 9.90 8.55
C LEU A 166 5.71 8.71 8.38
N GLY A 167 4.68 8.60 9.23
CA GLY A 167 3.68 7.56 9.13
C GLY A 167 2.91 7.58 7.81
N HIS A 168 2.56 8.77 7.30
CA HIS A 168 1.87 8.92 6.02
C HIS A 168 2.76 8.58 4.83
N VAL A 169 4.01 9.05 4.82
CA VAL A 169 4.98 8.72 3.76
C VAL A 169 5.27 7.22 3.78
N THR A 170 5.42 6.61 4.96
CA THR A 170 5.61 5.16 5.11
C THR A 170 4.45 4.38 4.50
N ASP A 171 3.19 4.73 4.81
CA ASP A 171 2.01 4.06 4.23
C ASP A 171 1.95 4.21 2.71
N THR A 172 2.31 5.39 2.20
CA THR A 172 2.37 5.67 0.76
C THR A 172 3.44 4.83 0.07
N THR A 173 4.62 4.72 0.68
CA THR A 173 5.72 3.88 0.18
C THR A 173 5.34 2.40 0.18
N VAL A 174 4.70 1.90 1.23
CA VAL A 174 4.16 0.52 1.27
C VAL A 174 3.16 0.30 0.13
N GLY A 175 2.23 1.24 -0.07
CA GLY A 175 1.23 1.15 -1.13
C GLY A 175 1.83 1.13 -2.54
N THR A 176 2.83 1.98 -2.80
CA THR A 176 3.52 2.03 -4.10
C THR A 176 4.36 0.77 -4.34
N LEU A 177 5.06 0.25 -3.33
CA LEU A 177 5.78 -1.03 -3.40
C LEU A 177 4.87 -2.19 -3.80
N ARG A 178 3.72 -2.33 -3.13
CA ARG A 178 2.71 -3.36 -3.49
C ARG A 178 2.17 -3.17 -4.90
N THR A 179 1.97 -1.92 -5.31
CA THR A 179 1.53 -1.62 -6.69
C THR A 179 2.57 -2.06 -7.71
N VAL A 180 3.86 -1.81 -7.47
CA VAL A 180 4.96 -2.27 -8.34
C VAL A 180 5.07 -3.80 -8.35
N SER A 181 4.91 -4.44 -7.19
CA SER A 181 4.87 -5.91 -7.06
C SER A 181 3.78 -6.51 -7.98
N VAL A 182 2.55 -6.04 -7.86
CA VAL A 182 1.41 -6.51 -8.68
C VAL A 182 1.60 -6.18 -10.16
N ALA A 183 2.10 -4.98 -10.48
CA ALA A 183 2.42 -4.57 -11.84
C ALA A 183 3.38 -5.55 -12.53
N TYR A 184 4.44 -5.93 -11.82
CA TYR A 184 5.48 -6.82 -12.34
C TYR A 184 5.02 -8.27 -12.40
N GLU A 185 4.19 -8.72 -11.45
CA GLU A 185 3.58 -10.05 -11.49
C GLU A 185 2.63 -10.22 -12.67
N THR A 186 1.82 -9.19 -12.95
CA THR A 186 0.77 -9.23 -13.98
C THR A 186 1.22 -8.72 -15.35
N PHE A 187 2.39 -8.10 -15.44
CA PHE A 187 2.88 -7.39 -16.63
C PHE A 187 1.85 -6.37 -17.17
N ALA A 188 1.12 -5.70 -16.28
CA ALA A 188 0.05 -4.78 -16.67
C ALA A 188 0.63 -3.49 -17.29
N PRO A 189 0.42 -3.20 -18.58
CA PRO A 189 1.06 -2.05 -19.24
C PRO A 189 0.56 -0.69 -18.73
N GLU A 190 -0.65 -0.62 -18.16
CA GLU A 190 -1.15 0.59 -17.47
C GLU A 190 -0.38 0.98 -16.21
N SER A 191 0.47 0.09 -15.69
CA SER A 191 1.25 0.32 -14.47
C SER A 191 2.60 1.02 -14.70
N GLY A 192 2.87 1.50 -15.92
CA GLY A 192 4.13 2.16 -16.28
C GLY A 192 4.55 3.34 -15.39
N ASN A 193 3.62 3.96 -14.65
CA ASN A 193 3.91 5.03 -13.68
C ASN A 193 4.16 4.54 -12.24
N ALA A 194 3.93 3.25 -11.94
CA ALA A 194 4.01 2.73 -10.58
C ALA A 194 5.44 2.79 -10.02
N PHE A 195 6.44 2.53 -10.86
CA PHE A 195 7.82 2.61 -10.44
C PHE A 195 8.25 4.06 -10.19
N ASP A 196 7.85 5.01 -11.04
CA ASP A 196 8.17 6.42 -10.86
C ASP A 196 7.58 6.96 -9.54
N ALA A 197 6.31 6.63 -9.26
CA ALA A 197 5.67 6.98 -8.00
C ALA A 197 6.38 6.37 -6.77
N PHE A 198 6.85 5.13 -6.90
CA PHE A 198 7.67 4.49 -5.87
C PHE A 198 9.03 5.18 -5.69
N HIS A 199 9.69 5.58 -6.77
CA HIS A 199 10.98 6.26 -6.70
C HIS A 199 10.87 7.63 -6.00
N GLU A 200 9.82 8.39 -6.28
CA GLU A 200 9.54 9.64 -5.56
C GLU A 200 9.29 9.40 -4.06
N SER A 201 8.56 8.34 -3.72
CA SER A 201 8.29 7.95 -2.33
C SER A 201 9.59 7.54 -1.61
N GLN A 202 10.47 6.80 -2.28
CA GLN A 202 11.81 6.45 -1.79
C GLN A 202 12.63 7.69 -1.43
N LEU A 203 12.73 8.65 -2.35
CA LEU A 203 13.49 9.89 -2.11
C LEU A 203 12.95 10.68 -0.91
N THR A 204 11.63 10.64 -0.71
CA THR A 204 11.00 11.29 0.44
C THR A 204 11.31 10.56 1.74
N MET A 205 11.28 9.22 1.74
CA MET A 205 11.69 8.41 2.89
C MET A 205 13.17 8.63 3.21
N ASP A 206 14.06 8.61 2.22
CA ASP A 206 15.50 8.86 2.41
C ASP A 206 15.79 10.28 2.96
N TRP A 207 14.94 11.26 2.64
CA TRP A 207 15.07 12.60 3.22
C TRP A 207 14.58 12.66 4.68
N LEU A 208 13.55 11.90 5.04
CA LEU A 208 13.00 11.83 6.40
C LEU A 208 13.83 10.92 7.33
N CYS A 209 14.50 9.92 6.75
CA CYS A 209 15.31 8.91 7.42
C CYS A 209 16.76 8.97 6.93
N PRO A 210 17.54 9.97 7.38
CA PRO A 210 18.93 10.18 6.95
C PRO A 210 19.92 9.16 7.50
#